data_AF-A0A9P5SX44-F1
#
_entry.id   AF-A0A9P5SX44-F1
#
_cell.length_a   1.000
_cell.length_b   1.000
_cell.length_c   1.000
_cell.angle_alpha   90.00
_cell.angle_beta   90.00
_cell.angle_gamma   90.00
#
_symmetry.space_group_name_H-M   'P 1'
#
loop_
_entity.id
_entity.type
_entity.pdbx_description
1 polymer ?
#
loop_
_entity_poly.entity_id
_entity_poly.type
_entity_poly.pdbx_seq_one_letter_code
_entity_poly.pdbx_strand_id
1 'polypeptide(L)'
;MVLYLDGQQAKEKAMTHDRRKKAQADALGQAQKLLVQFEERITKSQRVRKQLFASIGKQIRKAFYWSLDDRKEFASFLDQNGWRVKIASTEADVEIARDTVPGDIVVTIDSDLLFYGTINTVIRPISKGRYLVYCIEDILNKLQLSRVQWTVLGMVSRNDYNHNIPSLGVESNYKIISGLGSEGPESMVKDYLADPQVVLKNTNHETFANSLRVFVQNVQEPSQVSRSSETWKNLCRTFDSLFEQFAKNKAEDQRLQEAMKS
;
A
#
# COMPACT_ATOMS: atom_id res chain seq x y z
N MET A 1 2.99 21.76 -7.05
CA MET A 1 2.60 20.43 -6.58
C MET A 1 2.71 19.46 -7.74
N VAL A 2 3.31 18.29 -7.52
CA VAL A 2 3.45 17.21 -8.51
C VAL A 2 2.80 15.97 -7.92
N LEU A 3 1.99 15.27 -8.71
CA LEU A 3 1.37 14.01 -8.31
C LEU A 3 2.23 12.85 -8.81
N TYR A 4 2.65 11.99 -7.90
CA TYR A 4 3.42 10.80 -8.24
C TYR A 4 2.52 9.57 -8.20
N LEU A 5 2.58 8.77 -9.26
CA LEU A 5 1.86 7.50 -9.35
C LEU A 5 2.86 6.36 -9.49
N ASP A 6 2.62 5.27 -8.77
CA ASP A 6 3.41 4.05 -8.92
C ASP A 6 3.39 3.54 -10.37
N GLY A 7 4.52 3.04 -10.83
CA GLY A 7 4.70 2.31 -12.07
C GLY A 7 4.58 0.80 -11.92
N GLN A 8 5.56 0.07 -12.43
CA GLN A 8 5.60 -1.39 -12.37
C GLN A 8 5.91 -1.88 -10.96
N GLN A 9 5.54 -3.13 -10.65
CA GLN A 9 5.89 -3.72 -9.36
C GLN A 9 7.41 -3.87 -9.25
N ALA A 10 8.01 -3.40 -8.15
CA ALA A 10 9.44 -3.58 -7.89
C ALA A 10 9.80 -5.05 -7.55
N LYS A 11 10.93 -5.54 -8.06
CA LYS A 11 11.45 -6.88 -7.73
C LYS A 11 11.82 -7.01 -6.25
N GLU A 12 12.36 -5.94 -5.67
CA GLU A 12 12.77 -5.84 -4.26
C GLU A 12 11.60 -6.08 -3.29
N LYS A 13 10.35 -5.92 -3.77
CA LYS A 13 9.11 -6.05 -3.01
C LYS A 13 8.31 -7.32 -3.38
N ALA A 14 8.94 -8.30 -4.04
CA ALA A 14 8.28 -9.49 -4.57
C ALA A 14 7.41 -10.24 -3.53
N MET A 15 7.94 -10.49 -2.33
CA MET A 15 7.20 -11.17 -1.26
C MET A 15 5.94 -10.40 -0.85
N THR A 16 6.06 -9.08 -0.71
CA THR A 16 4.95 -8.20 -0.37
C THR A 16 3.89 -8.20 -1.47
N HIS A 17 4.31 -8.17 -2.74
CA HIS A 17 3.42 -8.29 -3.90
C HIS A 17 2.69 -9.63 -3.90
N ASP A 18 3.38 -10.74 -3.64
CA ASP A 18 2.77 -12.07 -3.65
C ASP A 18 1.76 -12.25 -2.51
N ARG A 19 2.04 -11.71 -1.32
CA ARG A 19 1.07 -11.67 -0.22
C ARG A 19 -0.18 -10.87 -0.60
N ARG A 20 0.01 -9.69 -1.22
CA ARG A 20 -1.11 -8.83 -1.68
C ARG A 20 -1.92 -9.52 -2.79
N LYS A 21 -1.25 -10.19 -3.75
CA LYS A 21 -1.88 -10.98 -4.82
C LYS A 21 -2.73 -12.11 -4.26
N LYS A 22 -2.21 -12.88 -3.29
CA LYS A 22 -2.95 -13.97 -2.65
C LYS A 22 -4.20 -13.45 -1.93
N ALA A 23 -4.04 -12.42 -1.09
CA ALA A 23 -5.16 -11.81 -0.38
C ALA A 23 -6.26 -11.28 -1.32
N GLN A 24 -5.85 -10.73 -2.46
CA GLN A 24 -6.78 -10.27 -3.50
C GLN A 24 -7.47 -11.44 -4.21
N ALA A 25 -6.74 -12.50 -4.57
CA ALA A 25 -7.32 -13.69 -5.19
C ALA A 25 -8.35 -14.36 -4.26
N ASP A 26 -8.05 -14.45 -2.97
CA ASP A 26 -8.97 -14.94 -1.95
C ASP A 26 -10.23 -14.04 -1.87
N ALA A 27 -10.06 -12.72 -1.89
CA ALA A 27 -11.18 -11.78 -1.90
C ALA A 27 -12.06 -11.89 -3.15
N LEU A 28 -11.45 -12.04 -4.33
CA LEU A 28 -12.16 -12.28 -5.60
C LEU A 28 -12.99 -13.57 -5.53
N GLY A 29 -12.38 -14.67 -5.09
CA GLY A 29 -13.07 -15.95 -4.94
C GLY A 29 -14.25 -15.88 -3.97
N GLN A 30 -14.09 -15.15 -2.86
CA GLN A 30 -15.19 -14.97 -1.91
C GLN A 30 -16.29 -14.04 -2.43
N ALA A 31 -15.94 -12.98 -3.15
CA ALA A 31 -16.92 -12.11 -3.78
C ALA A 31 -17.76 -12.88 -4.80
N GLN A 32 -17.12 -13.70 -5.64
CA GLN A 32 -17.83 -14.52 -6.64
C GLN A 32 -18.84 -15.46 -5.98
N LYS A 33 -18.46 -16.15 -4.90
CA LYS A 33 -19.38 -17.02 -4.13
C LYS A 33 -20.58 -16.25 -3.58
N LEU A 34 -20.34 -15.05 -3.05
CA LEU A 34 -21.42 -14.21 -2.52
C LEU A 34 -22.35 -13.66 -3.61
N LEU A 35 -21.82 -13.39 -4.81
CA LEU A 35 -22.64 -12.99 -5.96
C LEU A 35 -23.52 -14.13 -6.47
N VAL A 36 -22.99 -15.35 -6.56
CA VAL A 36 -23.80 -16.53 -6.90
C VAL A 36 -24.92 -16.72 -5.87
N GLN A 37 -24.60 -16.59 -4.57
CA GLN A 37 -25.61 -16.64 -3.52
C GLN A 37 -26.65 -15.51 -3.65
N PHE A 38 -26.24 -14.33 -4.08
CA PHE A 38 -27.13 -13.19 -4.28
C PHE A 38 -28.08 -13.43 -5.45
N GLU A 39 -27.54 -13.86 -6.60
CA GLU A 39 -28.30 -14.24 -7.78
C GLU A 39 -29.33 -15.34 -7.47
N GLU A 40 -28.92 -16.42 -6.79
CA GLU A 40 -29.85 -17.48 -6.39
C GLU A 40 -31.01 -16.96 -5.55
N ARG A 41 -30.76 -16.02 -4.63
CA ARG A 41 -31.81 -15.43 -3.81
C ARG A 41 -32.75 -14.56 -4.63
N ILE A 42 -32.24 -13.81 -5.61
CA ILE A 42 -33.06 -13.02 -6.54
C ILE A 42 -33.96 -13.95 -7.35
N THR A 43 -33.37 -14.97 -7.98
CA THR A 43 -34.09 -15.91 -8.86
C THR A 43 -35.15 -16.72 -8.11
N LYS A 44 -34.88 -17.10 -6.86
CA LYS A 44 -35.83 -17.83 -6.01
C LYS A 44 -36.80 -16.90 -5.25
N SER A 45 -36.81 -15.60 -5.56
CA SER A 45 -37.59 -14.55 -4.86
C SER A 45 -37.46 -14.61 -3.33
N GLN A 46 -36.27 -14.97 -2.84
CA GLN A 46 -35.98 -15.08 -1.42
C GLN A 46 -35.54 -13.75 -0.84
N ARG A 47 -35.83 -13.56 0.46
CA ARG A 47 -35.37 -12.37 1.19
C ARG A 47 -33.85 -12.22 1.11
N VAL A 48 -33.40 -11.06 0.63
CA VAL A 48 -32.00 -10.64 0.66
C VAL A 48 -31.74 -9.78 1.91
N ARG A 49 -30.72 -10.14 2.69
CA ARG A 49 -30.36 -9.43 3.92
C ARG A 49 -29.33 -8.34 3.64
N LYS A 50 -29.40 -7.21 4.36
CA LYS A 50 -28.40 -6.12 4.33
C LYS A 50 -26.95 -6.62 4.49
N GLN A 51 -26.76 -7.65 5.32
CA GLN A 51 -25.46 -8.27 5.57
C GLN A 51 -24.83 -8.88 4.31
N LEU A 52 -25.63 -9.37 3.36
CA LEU A 52 -25.11 -9.94 2.11
C LEU A 52 -24.49 -8.82 1.26
N PHE A 53 -25.18 -7.70 1.07
CA PHE A 53 -24.64 -6.50 0.40
C PHE A 53 -23.37 -5.98 1.06
N ALA A 54 -23.38 -5.88 2.40
CA ALA A 54 -22.21 -5.43 3.15
C ALA A 54 -21.00 -6.36 2.95
N SER A 55 -21.26 -7.68 2.92
CA SER A 55 -20.24 -8.70 2.68
C SER A 55 -19.69 -8.65 1.26
N ILE A 56 -20.56 -8.55 0.25
CA ILE A 56 -20.18 -8.41 -1.16
C ILE A 56 -19.33 -7.16 -1.35
N GLY A 57 -19.84 -5.99 -0.93
CA GLY A 57 -19.11 -4.73 -1.07
C GLY A 57 -17.77 -4.74 -0.34
N LYS A 58 -17.68 -5.40 0.83
CA LYS A 58 -16.40 -5.60 1.53
C LYS A 58 -15.41 -6.41 0.69
N GLN A 59 -15.83 -7.51 0.07
CA GLN A 59 -14.94 -8.35 -0.73
C GLN A 59 -14.56 -7.68 -2.06
N ILE A 60 -15.50 -7.01 -2.73
CA ILE A 60 -15.21 -6.22 -3.95
C ILE A 60 -14.15 -5.15 -3.67
N ARG A 61 -14.27 -4.41 -2.56
CA ARG A 61 -13.26 -3.41 -2.18
C ARG A 61 -11.89 -4.04 -1.88
N LYS A 62 -11.86 -5.20 -1.21
CA LYS A 62 -10.61 -5.94 -0.96
C LYS A 62 -9.99 -6.52 -2.23
N ALA A 63 -10.81 -6.84 -3.21
CA ALA A 63 -10.40 -7.38 -4.49
C ALA A 63 -9.89 -6.31 -5.47
N PHE A 64 -10.07 -5.02 -5.15
CA PHE A 64 -9.66 -3.91 -6.00
C PHE A 64 -8.21 -4.02 -6.46
N TYR A 65 -7.98 -3.81 -7.76
CA TYR A 65 -6.67 -3.73 -8.36
C TYR A 65 -6.60 -2.49 -9.25
N TRP A 66 -5.61 -1.64 -9.03
CA TRP A 66 -5.33 -0.52 -9.91
C TRP A 66 -4.20 -0.90 -10.86
N SER A 67 -4.51 -1.21 -12.11
CA SER A 67 -3.51 -1.68 -13.07
C SER A 67 -2.56 -0.56 -13.49
N LEU A 68 -1.45 -0.91 -14.17
CA LEU A 68 -0.58 0.12 -14.75
C LEU A 68 -1.29 0.92 -15.84
N ASP A 69 -2.12 0.27 -16.65
CA ASP A 69 -2.84 0.94 -17.72
C ASP A 69 -3.90 1.90 -17.17
N ASP A 70 -4.65 1.50 -16.13
CA ASP A 70 -5.59 2.39 -15.43
C ASP A 70 -4.87 3.61 -14.82
N ARG A 71 -3.66 3.42 -14.28
CA ARG A 71 -2.85 4.51 -13.73
C ARG A 71 -2.37 5.45 -14.82
N LYS A 72 -1.95 4.94 -15.98
CA LYS A 72 -1.55 5.74 -17.15
C LYS A 72 -2.73 6.53 -17.72
N GLU A 73 -3.90 5.92 -17.81
CA GLU A 73 -5.12 6.58 -18.26
C GLU A 73 -5.50 7.72 -17.29
N PHE A 74 -5.46 7.44 -15.97
CA PHE A 74 -5.72 8.46 -14.96
C PHE A 74 -4.69 9.60 -14.98
N ALA A 75 -3.40 9.28 -15.16
CA ALA A 75 -2.35 10.30 -15.30
C ALA A 75 -2.59 11.22 -16.50
N SER A 76 -2.95 10.63 -17.65
CA SER A 76 -3.28 11.36 -18.87
C SER A 76 -4.48 12.29 -18.64
N PHE A 77 -5.53 11.79 -17.99
CA PHE A 77 -6.69 12.60 -17.62
C PHE A 77 -6.30 13.79 -16.72
N LEU A 78 -5.48 13.56 -15.70
CA LEU A 78 -5.03 14.62 -14.80
C LEU A 78 -4.18 15.67 -15.52
N ASP A 79 -3.25 15.24 -16.36
CA ASP A 79 -2.38 16.12 -17.16
C ASP A 79 -3.20 17.02 -18.10
N GLN A 80 -4.19 16.44 -18.78
CA GLN A 80 -5.16 17.18 -19.61
C GLN A 80 -5.98 18.21 -18.82
N ASN A 81 -6.12 18.02 -17.50
CA ASN A 81 -6.82 18.92 -16.59
C ASN A 81 -5.86 19.86 -15.83
N GLY A 82 -4.62 20.03 -16.33
CA GLY A 82 -3.66 21.01 -15.82
C GLY A 82 -2.87 20.58 -14.59
N TRP A 83 -2.91 19.30 -14.21
CA TRP A 83 -2.11 18.77 -13.11
C TRP A 83 -0.76 18.30 -13.61
N ARG A 84 0.31 18.56 -12.84
CA ARG A 84 1.62 17.98 -13.12
C ARG A 84 1.67 16.57 -12.53
N VAL A 85 1.77 15.55 -13.38
CA VAL A 85 1.80 14.14 -12.96
C VAL A 85 3.07 13.46 -13.44
N LYS A 86 3.70 12.66 -12.57
CA LYS A 86 4.83 11.80 -12.90
C LYS A 86 4.48 10.35 -12.57
N ILE A 87 4.56 9.47 -13.57
CA ILE A 87 4.47 8.02 -13.35
C ILE A 87 5.87 7.51 -13.08
N ALA A 88 6.06 6.86 -11.94
CA ALA A 88 7.33 6.27 -11.55
C ALA A 88 7.68 5.07 -12.44
N SER A 89 8.97 4.74 -12.48
CA SER A 89 9.42 3.46 -13.06
C SER A 89 8.85 2.27 -12.26
N THR A 90 8.91 2.38 -10.94
CA THR A 90 8.48 1.38 -9.96
C THR A 90 7.65 2.05 -8.85
N GLU A 91 8.17 2.25 -7.65
CA GLU A 91 7.43 2.92 -6.57
C GLU A 91 7.57 4.45 -6.67
N ALA A 92 6.46 5.15 -6.45
CA ALA A 92 6.41 6.61 -6.35
C ALA A 92 7.35 7.12 -5.27
N ASP A 93 7.48 6.39 -4.15
CA ASP A 93 8.31 6.79 -3.02
C ASP A 93 9.78 6.99 -3.41
N VAL A 94 10.30 6.12 -4.26
CA VAL A 94 11.69 6.18 -4.74
C VAL A 94 11.90 7.37 -5.66
N GLU A 95 10.96 7.65 -6.56
CA GLU A 95 11.04 8.83 -7.43
C GLU A 95 10.87 10.13 -6.64
N ILE A 96 9.97 10.16 -5.65
CA ILE A 96 9.82 11.28 -4.73
C ILE A 96 11.14 11.52 -4.02
N ALA A 97 11.77 10.48 -3.46
CA ALA A 97 13.04 10.61 -2.75
C ALA A 97 14.18 11.14 -3.67
N ARG A 98 14.19 10.79 -4.96
CA ARG A 98 15.16 11.33 -5.92
C ARG A 98 14.90 12.79 -6.30
N ASP A 99 13.64 13.15 -6.47
CA ASP A 99 13.26 14.48 -6.95
C ASP A 99 13.18 15.53 -5.83
N THR A 100 13.00 15.10 -4.58
CA THR A 100 12.84 15.99 -3.42
C THR A 100 14.10 16.81 -3.19
N VAL A 101 13.93 18.13 -3.07
CA VAL A 101 14.99 19.07 -2.69
C VAL A 101 14.70 19.71 -1.32
N PRO A 102 15.70 20.31 -0.64
CA PRO A 102 15.48 20.99 0.63
C PRO A 102 14.37 22.05 0.53
N GLY A 103 13.38 21.97 1.43
CA GLY A 103 12.21 22.86 1.46
C GLY A 103 10.94 22.25 0.87
N ASP A 104 11.05 21.15 0.11
CA ASP A 104 9.88 20.41 -0.37
C ASP A 104 9.14 19.71 0.77
N ILE A 105 7.83 19.52 0.56
CA ILE A 105 6.93 18.83 1.48
C ILE A 105 6.30 17.66 0.75
N VAL A 106 6.47 16.46 1.32
CA VAL A 106 5.86 15.23 0.79
C VAL A 106 4.52 14.98 1.48
N VAL A 107 3.45 14.78 0.71
CA VAL A 107 2.13 14.46 1.24
C VAL A 107 1.83 12.99 1.00
N THR A 108 1.79 12.18 2.07
CA THR A 108 1.58 10.74 1.96
C THR A 108 0.93 10.16 3.22
N ILE A 109 0.30 9.00 3.10
CA ILE A 109 -0.10 8.19 4.25
C ILE A 109 0.95 7.14 4.63
N ASP A 110 1.94 6.93 3.76
CA ASP A 110 3.02 5.97 3.95
C ASP A 110 4.12 6.57 4.83
N SER A 111 4.50 5.83 5.87
CA SER A 111 5.56 6.25 6.79
C SER A 111 6.95 5.92 6.28
N ASP A 112 7.09 5.05 5.28
CA ASP A 112 8.40 4.62 4.78
C ASP A 112 9.20 5.81 4.20
N LEU A 113 8.50 6.81 3.66
CA LEU A 113 9.06 8.07 3.18
C LEU A 113 9.83 8.87 4.26
N LEU A 114 9.57 8.62 5.55
CA LEU A 114 10.32 9.27 6.63
C LEU A 114 11.78 8.81 6.70
N PHE A 115 12.11 7.62 6.17
CA PHE A 115 13.44 7.02 6.30
C PHE A 115 14.40 7.37 5.16
N TYR A 116 13.92 7.96 4.06
CA TYR A 116 14.78 8.42 2.97
C TYR A 116 15.59 9.64 3.40
N GLY A 117 16.89 9.62 3.08
CA GLY A 117 17.83 10.67 3.51
C GLY A 117 17.51 12.07 2.97
N THR A 118 16.84 12.16 1.82
CA THR A 118 16.52 13.41 1.12
C THR A 118 15.24 14.09 1.61
N ILE A 119 14.37 13.39 2.33
CA ILE A 119 13.03 13.88 2.69
C ILE A 119 13.05 14.50 4.08
N ASN A 120 12.79 15.80 4.19
CA ASN A 120 12.85 16.54 5.47
C ASN A 120 11.49 16.81 6.10
N THR A 121 10.42 16.85 5.31
CA THR A 121 9.07 17.15 5.81
C THR A 121 8.04 16.27 5.14
N VAL A 122 7.24 15.59 5.97
CA VAL A 122 6.11 14.76 5.51
C VAL A 122 4.82 15.26 6.16
N ILE A 123 3.81 15.50 5.36
CA ILE A 123 2.44 15.73 5.82
C ILE A 123 1.64 14.45 5.62
N ARG A 124 1.06 13.96 6.71
CA ARG A 124 0.13 12.83 6.69
C ARG A 124 -1.30 13.30 6.87
N PRO A 125 -2.14 13.24 5.83
CA PRO A 125 -3.56 13.50 5.96
C PRO A 125 -4.21 12.53 6.95
N ILE A 126 -5.09 13.05 7.81
CA ILE A 126 -5.94 12.26 8.70
C ILE A 126 -7.41 12.61 8.47
N SER A 127 -8.33 11.98 9.21
CA SER A 127 -9.76 12.19 9.01
C SER A 127 -10.22 13.63 9.32
N LYS A 128 -11.25 14.06 8.60
CA LYS A 128 -11.94 15.35 8.77
C LYS A 128 -11.07 16.58 8.44
N GLY A 129 -10.26 16.50 7.39
CA GLY A 129 -9.45 17.64 6.92
C GLY A 129 -8.28 18.02 7.82
N ARG A 130 -7.96 17.21 8.82
CA ARG A 130 -6.80 17.40 9.69
C ARG A 130 -5.58 16.69 9.08
N TYR A 131 -4.39 17.07 9.53
CA TYR A 131 -3.13 16.45 9.10
C TYR A 131 -2.10 16.43 10.24
N LEU A 132 -1.16 15.50 10.15
CA LEU A 132 0.04 15.46 10.99
C LEU A 132 1.23 15.93 10.17
N VAL A 133 2.06 16.79 10.75
CA VAL A 133 3.30 17.27 10.13
C VAL A 133 4.47 16.61 10.84
N TYR A 134 5.31 15.92 10.08
CA TYR A 134 6.53 15.29 10.56
C TYR A 134 7.71 16.07 9.99
N CYS A 135 8.35 16.87 10.85
CA CYS A 135 9.67 17.43 10.58
C CYS A 135 10.72 16.41 11.02
N ILE A 136 11.54 15.93 10.08
CA ILE A 136 12.53 14.90 10.41
C ILE A 136 13.55 15.42 11.43
N GLU A 137 13.99 16.67 11.31
CA GLU A 137 14.94 17.25 12.26
C GLU A 137 14.42 17.21 13.70
N ASP A 138 13.15 17.57 13.92
CA ASP A 138 12.53 17.50 15.25
C ASP A 138 12.47 16.07 15.79
N ILE A 139 12.18 15.10 14.92
CA ILE A 139 12.15 13.67 15.27
C ILE A 139 13.56 13.20 15.66
N LEU A 140 14.56 13.51 14.84
CA LEU A 140 15.96 13.15 15.08
C LEU A 140 16.46 13.75 16.40
N ASN A 141 16.18 15.04 16.64
CA ASN A 141 16.53 15.73 17.88
C ASN A 141 15.85 15.10 19.09
N LYS A 142 14.57 14.74 18.97
CA LYS A 142 13.80 14.13 20.06
C LYS A 142 14.30 12.73 20.40
N LEU A 143 14.69 11.97 19.39
CA LEU A 143 15.20 10.60 19.52
C LEU A 143 16.72 10.53 19.73
N GLN A 144 17.42 11.66 19.65
CA GLN A 144 18.88 11.73 19.72
C GLN A 144 19.56 10.80 18.70
N LEU A 145 19.00 10.75 17.47
CA LEU A 145 19.54 9.96 16.38
C LEU A 145 20.11 10.86 15.28
N SER A 146 21.17 10.40 14.64
CA SER A 146 21.60 10.96 13.36
C SER A 146 20.66 10.52 12.23
N ARG A 147 20.72 11.24 11.10
CA ARG A 147 19.98 10.83 9.89
C ARG A 147 20.36 9.42 9.43
N VAL A 148 21.65 9.06 9.52
CA VAL A 148 22.14 7.72 9.15
C VAL A 148 21.50 6.66 10.04
N GLN A 149 21.52 6.86 11.37
CA GLN A 149 20.89 5.96 12.32
C GLN A 149 19.39 5.80 12.06
N TRP A 150 18.70 6.90 11.76
CA TRP A 150 17.27 6.87 11.44
C TRP A 150 16.95 6.08 10.17
N THR A 151 17.69 6.32 9.08
CA THR A 151 17.53 5.54 7.85
C THR A 151 17.79 4.06 8.10
N VAL A 152 18.87 3.73 8.82
CA VAL A 152 19.20 2.33 9.16
C VAL A 152 18.14 1.69 10.03
N LEU A 153 17.56 2.44 10.98
CA LEU A 153 16.46 1.96 11.82
C LEU A 153 15.25 1.55 10.96
N GLY A 154 14.91 2.32 9.93
CA GLY A 154 13.86 1.95 8.97
C GLY A 154 14.18 0.69 8.17
N MET A 155 15.44 0.53 7.75
CA MET A 155 15.90 -0.62 6.97
C MET A 155 15.90 -1.94 7.76
N VAL A 156 16.42 -1.93 8.99
CA VAL A 156 16.53 -3.15 9.81
C VAL A 156 15.25 -3.47 10.56
N SER A 157 14.37 -2.48 10.70
CA SER A 157 12.99 -2.70 11.12
C SER A 157 12.19 -3.28 9.94
N ARG A 158 11.12 -4.01 10.27
CA ARG A 158 10.28 -4.66 9.27
C ARG A 158 9.73 -3.61 8.31
N ASN A 159 10.05 -3.74 7.04
CA ASN A 159 9.55 -2.89 5.96
C ASN A 159 9.05 -3.77 4.81
N ASP A 160 8.71 -3.15 3.67
CA ASP A 160 8.16 -3.85 2.52
C ASP A 160 9.22 -4.60 1.68
N TYR A 161 10.53 -4.34 1.88
CA TYR A 161 11.65 -4.91 1.13
C TYR A 161 12.38 -6.06 1.86
N ASN A 162 12.29 -6.11 3.19
CA ASN A 162 12.87 -7.18 4.00
C ASN A 162 12.06 -7.45 5.27
N HIS A 163 12.28 -8.64 5.82
CA HIS A 163 11.85 -8.94 7.17
C HIS A 163 12.79 -8.31 8.19
N ASN A 164 12.28 -8.08 9.40
CA ASN A 164 13.17 -7.85 10.54
C ASN A 164 13.74 -9.17 11.03
N ILE A 165 14.90 -9.11 11.68
CA ILE A 165 15.48 -10.26 12.36
C ILE A 165 14.52 -10.73 13.48
N PRO A 166 14.27 -12.04 13.63
CA PRO A 166 13.35 -12.56 14.65
C PRO A 166 13.63 -12.01 16.05
N SER A 167 12.57 -11.63 16.76
CA SER A 167 12.61 -10.99 18.10
C SER A 167 13.28 -9.61 18.18
N LEU A 168 13.71 -9.03 17.06
CA LEU A 168 14.26 -7.68 16.98
C LEU A 168 13.24 -6.75 16.32
N GLY A 169 12.40 -6.13 17.16
CA GLY A 169 11.47 -5.09 16.74
C GLY A 169 12.13 -3.71 16.71
N VAL A 170 11.35 -2.68 16.35
CA VAL A 170 11.84 -1.30 16.22
C VAL A 170 12.52 -0.78 17.50
N GLU A 171 12.00 -1.10 18.68
CA GLU A 171 12.60 -0.66 19.95
C GLU A 171 13.96 -1.31 20.22
N SER A 172 14.07 -2.63 20.00
CA SER A 172 15.34 -3.34 20.16
C SER A 172 16.38 -2.84 19.16
N ASN A 173 15.96 -2.65 17.90
CA ASN A 173 16.81 -2.11 16.85
C ASN A 173 17.28 -0.69 17.18
N TYR A 174 16.39 0.15 17.70
CA TYR A 174 16.73 1.50 18.17
C TYR A 174 17.82 1.46 19.23
N LYS A 175 17.70 0.60 20.25
CA LYS A 175 18.70 0.49 21.32
C LYS A 175 20.07 0.13 20.78
N ILE A 176 20.14 -0.83 19.86
CA ILE A 176 21.40 -1.24 19.22
C ILE A 176 21.97 -0.09 18.37
N ILE A 177 21.17 0.44 17.44
CA ILE A 177 21.59 1.49 16.49
C ILE A 177 22.02 2.76 17.20
N SER A 178 21.34 3.16 18.28
CA SER A 178 21.68 4.37 19.04
C SER A 178 23.11 4.33 19.62
N GLY A 179 23.66 3.13 19.85
CA GLY A 179 25.03 2.94 20.32
C GLY A 179 26.07 2.83 19.20
N LEU A 180 25.66 2.77 17.93
CA LEU A 180 26.57 2.66 16.79
C LEU A 180 26.96 4.04 16.25
N GLY A 181 28.23 4.22 15.92
CA GLY A 181 28.77 5.42 15.29
C GLY A 181 29.46 5.07 13.98
N SER A 182 28.74 5.15 12.86
CA SER A 182 29.28 4.86 11.52
C SER A 182 29.06 6.03 10.57
N GLU A 183 29.96 6.21 9.61
CA GLU A 183 29.95 7.34 8.67
C GLU A 183 28.80 7.30 7.66
N GLY A 184 28.19 6.13 7.41
CA GLY A 184 27.12 6.01 6.43
C GLY A 184 26.22 4.77 6.62
N PRO A 185 25.10 4.68 5.89
CA PRO A 185 24.12 3.61 6.09
C PRO A 185 24.67 2.21 5.82
N GLU A 186 25.55 2.06 4.81
CA GLU A 186 26.13 0.75 4.45
C GLU A 186 27.09 0.22 5.51
N SER A 187 27.96 1.07 6.06
CA SER A 187 28.86 0.68 7.16
C SER A 187 28.08 0.40 8.43
N MET A 188 27.06 1.21 8.73
CA MET A 188 26.23 1.00 9.92
C MET A 188 25.41 -0.30 9.86
N VAL A 189 24.90 -0.71 8.70
CA VAL A 189 24.25 -2.02 8.56
C VAL A 189 25.23 -3.15 8.83
N LYS A 190 26.50 -3.02 8.40
CA LYS A 190 27.55 -4.02 8.72
C LYS A 190 27.82 -4.08 10.22
N ASP A 191 27.96 -2.92 10.87
CA ASP A 191 28.19 -2.83 12.31
C ASP A 191 27.00 -3.41 13.10
N TYR A 192 25.77 -3.11 12.66
CA TYR A 192 24.55 -3.68 13.22
C TYR A 192 24.53 -5.21 13.08
N LEU A 193 24.87 -5.75 11.90
CA LEU A 193 24.94 -7.20 11.67
C LEU A 193 26.06 -7.89 12.46
N ALA A 194 27.08 -7.14 12.90
CA ALA A 194 28.16 -7.64 13.74
C ALA A 194 27.85 -7.56 15.25
N ASP A 195 26.78 -6.87 15.66
CA ASP A 195 26.38 -6.79 17.06
C ASP A 195 26.06 -8.20 17.62
N PRO A 196 26.59 -8.58 18.80
CA PRO A 196 26.41 -9.93 19.35
C PRO A 196 24.93 -10.36 19.48
N GLN A 197 24.03 -9.43 19.82
CA GLN A 197 22.60 -9.73 19.94
C GLN A 197 21.98 -10.01 18.58
N VAL A 198 22.44 -9.32 17.54
CA VAL A 198 21.98 -9.47 16.16
C VAL A 198 22.52 -10.78 15.59
N VAL A 199 23.81 -11.06 15.73
CA VAL A 199 24.45 -12.31 15.28
C VAL A 199 23.73 -13.54 15.86
N LEU A 200 23.43 -13.52 17.17
CA LEU A 200 22.74 -14.62 17.84
C LEU A 200 21.34 -14.89 17.27
N LYS A 201 20.65 -13.85 16.79
CA LYS A 201 19.24 -13.91 16.36
C LYS A 201 19.06 -13.97 14.85
N ASN A 202 20.09 -13.63 14.07
CA ASN A 202 20.04 -13.59 12.61
C ASN A 202 20.18 -14.99 11.98
N THR A 203 19.30 -15.91 12.37
CA THR A 203 19.31 -17.30 11.89
C THR A 203 18.99 -17.44 10.41
N ASN A 204 18.35 -16.41 9.83
CA ASN A 204 17.96 -16.39 8.42
C ASN A 204 18.99 -15.71 7.53
N HIS A 205 20.11 -15.26 8.09
CA HIS A 205 21.18 -14.55 7.38
C HIS A 205 20.67 -13.33 6.59
N GLU A 206 19.77 -12.54 7.20
CA GLU A 206 19.29 -11.29 6.63
C GLU A 206 20.46 -10.32 6.41
N THR A 207 20.56 -9.77 5.19
CA THR A 207 21.64 -8.85 4.78
C THR A 207 21.15 -7.42 4.57
N PHE A 208 19.82 -7.21 4.53
CA PHE A 208 19.18 -5.92 4.24
C PHE A 208 19.58 -5.29 2.90
N ALA A 209 20.11 -6.08 1.95
CA ALA A 209 20.61 -5.59 0.66
C ALA A 209 19.54 -4.85 -0.16
N ASN A 210 18.30 -5.36 -0.19
CA ASN A 210 17.19 -4.68 -0.88
C ASN A 210 16.88 -3.33 -0.25
N SER A 211 16.83 -3.25 1.08
CA SER A 211 16.60 -1.98 1.77
C SER A 211 17.70 -0.95 1.52
N LEU A 212 18.97 -1.37 1.53
CA LEU A 212 20.08 -0.48 1.17
C LEU A 212 19.92 0.06 -0.26
N ARG A 213 19.61 -0.84 -1.21
CA ARG A 213 19.37 -0.46 -2.60
C ARG A 213 18.24 0.56 -2.75
N VAL A 214 17.15 0.38 -1.99
CA VAL A 214 15.99 1.25 -2.10
C VAL A 214 16.15 2.56 -1.32
N PHE A 215 16.42 2.51 -0.01
CA PHE A 215 16.41 3.70 0.84
C PHE A 215 17.66 4.58 0.72
N VAL A 216 18.79 4.01 0.27
CA VAL A 216 20.07 4.72 0.19
C VAL A 216 20.42 5.04 -1.25
N GLN A 217 20.36 4.04 -2.13
CA GLN A 217 20.73 4.21 -3.54
C GLN A 217 19.56 4.71 -4.38
N ASN A 218 18.33 4.69 -3.83
CA ASN A 218 17.10 5.01 -4.55
C ASN A 218 17.00 4.19 -5.84
N VAL A 219 17.33 2.89 -5.83
CA VAL A 219 17.26 2.02 -7.02
C VAL A 219 16.27 0.90 -6.78
N GLN A 220 15.44 0.66 -7.79
CA GLN A 220 14.53 -0.47 -7.87
C GLN A 220 14.48 -1.00 -9.29
N GLU A 221 14.23 -2.29 -9.43
CA GLU A 221 14.05 -2.92 -10.73
C GLU A 221 12.58 -3.24 -11.01
N PRO A 222 12.06 -2.87 -12.18
CA PRO A 222 10.72 -3.26 -12.58
C PRO A 222 10.63 -4.78 -12.78
N SER A 223 9.58 -5.38 -12.23
CA SER A 223 9.20 -6.76 -12.54
C SER A 223 8.41 -6.81 -13.85
N GLN A 224 8.64 -7.85 -14.64
CA GLN A 224 7.97 -8.07 -15.93
C GLN A 224 6.50 -8.53 -15.78
N VAL A 225 5.97 -8.58 -14.57
CA VAL A 225 4.64 -9.12 -14.30
C VAL A 225 3.59 -8.04 -14.51
N SER A 226 2.96 -8.07 -15.69
CA SER A 226 1.75 -7.27 -15.94
C SER A 226 0.53 -8.00 -15.38
N ARG A 227 -0.42 -7.23 -14.83
CA ARG A 227 -1.71 -7.76 -14.37
C ARG A 227 -2.80 -6.85 -14.88
N SER A 228 -3.92 -7.46 -15.25
CA SER A 228 -5.12 -6.76 -15.67
C SER A 228 -6.06 -6.53 -14.48
N SER A 229 -6.77 -5.40 -14.50
CA SER A 229 -7.90 -5.10 -13.61
C SER A 229 -9.20 -5.77 -14.05
N GLU A 230 -9.23 -6.46 -15.20
CA GLU A 230 -10.47 -6.88 -15.86
C GLU A 230 -11.31 -7.84 -15.03
N THR A 231 -10.69 -8.78 -14.31
CA THR A 231 -11.42 -9.69 -13.42
C THR A 231 -12.20 -8.94 -12.34
N TRP A 232 -11.59 -7.91 -11.75
CA TRP A 232 -12.25 -7.06 -10.76
C TRP A 232 -13.34 -6.19 -11.41
N LYS A 233 -13.07 -5.60 -12.58
CA LYS A 233 -14.07 -4.81 -13.33
C LYS A 233 -15.31 -5.65 -13.69
N ASN A 234 -15.11 -6.88 -14.16
CA ASN A 234 -16.19 -7.82 -14.43
C ASN A 234 -17.03 -8.13 -13.19
N LEU A 235 -16.38 -8.37 -12.06
CA LEU A 235 -17.05 -8.62 -10.78
C LEU A 235 -17.94 -7.43 -10.37
N CYS A 236 -17.47 -6.19 -10.54
CA CYS A 236 -18.28 -4.99 -10.30
C CYS A 236 -19.49 -4.94 -11.24
N ARG A 237 -19.30 -5.14 -12.55
CA ARG A 237 -20.40 -5.15 -13.53
C ARG A 237 -21.46 -6.21 -13.19
N THR A 238 -21.04 -7.41 -12.79
CA THR A 238 -21.97 -8.47 -12.35
C THR A 238 -22.75 -8.05 -11.12
N PHE A 239 -22.08 -7.45 -10.12
CA PHE A 239 -22.77 -6.95 -8.94
C PHE A 239 -23.80 -5.88 -9.27
N ASP A 240 -23.42 -4.90 -10.10
CA ASP A 240 -24.29 -3.78 -10.48
C ASP A 240 -25.53 -4.30 -11.24
N SER A 241 -25.33 -5.22 -12.19
CA SER A 241 -26.44 -5.86 -12.94
C SER A 241 -27.40 -6.61 -12.02
N LEU A 242 -26.89 -7.45 -11.10
CA LEU A 242 -27.72 -8.17 -10.12
C LEU A 242 -28.44 -7.20 -9.17
N PHE A 243 -27.78 -6.11 -8.78
CA PHE A 243 -28.37 -5.09 -7.94
C PHE A 243 -29.54 -4.38 -8.63
N GLU A 244 -29.38 -4.02 -9.91
CA GLU A 244 -30.45 -3.45 -10.72
C GLU A 244 -31.64 -4.41 -10.87
N GLN A 245 -31.37 -5.69 -11.14
CA GLN A 245 -32.42 -6.71 -11.22
C GLN A 245 -33.18 -6.84 -9.89
N PHE A 246 -32.46 -6.93 -8.78
CA PHE A 246 -33.07 -6.99 -7.45
C PHE A 246 -33.95 -5.76 -7.17
N ALA A 247 -33.49 -4.56 -7.54
CA ALA A 247 -34.24 -3.32 -7.37
C ALA A 247 -35.53 -3.32 -8.20
N LYS A 248 -35.49 -3.81 -9.45
CA LYS A 248 -36.67 -3.96 -10.32
C LYS A 248 -37.70 -4.93 -9.73
N ASN A 249 -37.29 -6.14 -9.35
CA ASN A 249 -38.20 -7.14 -8.76
C ASN A 249 -38.90 -6.59 -7.51
N LYS A 250 -38.16 -5.89 -6.66
CA LYS A 250 -38.73 -5.31 -5.43
C LYS A 250 -39.75 -4.20 -5.72
N ALA A 251 -39.54 -3.41 -6.77
CA ALA A 251 -40.47 -2.37 -7.18
C ALA A 251 -41.77 -2.97 -7.77
N GLU A 252 -41.66 -4.06 -8.53
CA GLU A 252 -42.82 -4.80 -9.04
C GLU A 252 -43.64 -5.45 -7.91
N ASP A 253 -42.98 -6.10 -6.94
CA ASP A 253 -43.64 -6.66 -5.77
C ASP A 253 -44.42 -5.59 -4.97
N GLN A 254 -43.85 -4.39 -4.83
CA GLN A 254 -44.52 -3.27 -4.16
C GLN A 254 -45.77 -2.81 -4.93
N ARG A 255 -45.68 -2.68 -6.26
CA ARG A 255 -46.83 -2.31 -7.10
C ARG A 255 -47.96 -3.33 -7.03
N LEU A 256 -47.64 -4.64 -7.05
CA LEU A 256 -48.62 -5.70 -6.92
C LEU A 256 -49.32 -5.67 -5.54
N GLN A 257 -48.55 -5.42 -4.47
CA GLN A 257 -49.12 -5.29 -3.12
C GLN A 257 -50.03 -4.07 -2.96
N GLU A 258 -49.74 -2.97 -3.66
CA GLU A 258 -50.60 -1.79 -3.69
C GLU A 258 -51.89 -2.05 -4.48
N ALA A 259 -51.78 -2.70 -5.65
CA ALA A 259 -52.93 -3.06 -6.49
C ALA A 259 -53.88 -4.08 -5.84
N MET A 260 -53.37 -4.97 -4.96
CA MET A 260 -54.21 -5.91 -4.20
C MET A 260 -54.92 -5.27 -2.99
N LYS A 261 -54.58 -4.02 -2.63
CA LYS A 261 -55.21 -3.29 -1.52
C LYS A 261 -56.28 -2.29 -1.97
N SER A 262 -56.32 -1.97 -3.25
CA SER A 262 -57.32 -1.14 -3.93
C SER A 262 -58.46 -1.98 -4.47
#